data_AF-A0A929B3K6-F1
#
_entry.id   AF-A0A929B3K6-F1
#
_cell.length_a   1.000
_cell.length_b   1.000
_cell.length_c   1.000
_cell.angle_alpha   90.00
_cell.angle_beta   90.00
_cell.angle_gamma   90.00
#
_symmetry.space_group_name_H-M   'P 1'
#
loop_
_entity.id
_entity.type
_entity.pdbx_description
1 polymer ?
#
loop_
_entity_poly.entity_id
_entity_poly.type
_entity_poly.pdbx_seq_one_letter_code
_entity_poly.pdbx_strand_id
1 'polypeptide(L)'
;MSRNFSSRQTYVIYDGICLEARFRIDLRIGKCIVVELKAVETILPVHQAQLLTYLKLTGHRLGFLINFNVPLIKGGIRRVIL
;
A
#
# COMPACT_ATOMS: atom_id res chain seq x y z
N MET A 1 -17.83 -0.30 17.63
CA MET A 1 -16.70 0.62 17.36
C MET A 1 -16.53 0.72 15.84
N SER A 2 -16.65 1.94 15.31
CA SER A 2 -17.00 2.23 13.91
C SER A 2 -15.99 1.72 12.88
N ARG A 3 -16.50 0.97 11.89
CA ARG A 3 -15.83 0.62 10.63
C ARG A 3 -15.66 1.88 9.79
N ASN A 4 -14.44 2.34 9.57
CA ASN A 4 -14.16 3.41 8.59
C ASN A 4 -13.26 2.89 7.47
N PHE A 5 -13.82 2.03 6.61
CA PHE A 5 -13.24 1.69 5.31
C PHE A 5 -13.67 2.77 4.30
N SER A 6 -12.98 3.92 4.28
CA SER A 6 -13.23 4.95 3.26
C SER A 6 -12.22 4.80 2.12
N SER A 7 -12.64 4.15 1.03
CA SER A 7 -11.91 4.16 -0.23
C SER A 7 -12.21 5.46 -0.97
N ARG A 8 -11.41 6.51 -0.71
CA ARG A 8 -11.40 7.71 -1.57
C ARG A 8 -10.56 7.42 -2.81
N GLN A 9 -11.20 7.48 -3.98
CA GLN A 9 -10.52 7.40 -5.26
C GLN A 9 -9.65 8.65 -5.42
N THR A 10 -8.33 8.46 -5.52
CA THR A 10 -7.36 9.56 -5.57
C THR A 10 -6.72 9.59 -6.95
N TYR A 11 -6.90 10.69 -7.67
CA TYR A 11 -6.18 10.98 -8.91
C TYR A 11 -4.78 11.46 -8.55
N VAL A 12 -3.76 10.97 -9.26
CA VAL A 12 -2.38 11.36 -9.01
C VAL A 12 -1.88 12.15 -10.19
N ILE A 13 -1.40 13.36 -9.90
CA ILE A 13 -0.66 14.16 -10.88
C ILE A 13 0.81 13.88 -10.66
N TYR A 14 1.45 13.28 -11.66
CA TYR A 14 2.90 13.05 -11.68
C TYR A 14 3.47 13.74 -12.92
N ASP A 15 4.41 14.67 -12.71
CA ASP A 15 5.04 15.43 -13.79
C ASP A 15 4.03 16.13 -14.74
N GLY A 16 2.98 16.73 -14.15
CA GLY A 16 1.91 17.38 -14.90
C GLY A 16 0.92 16.43 -15.59
N ILE A 17 1.17 15.11 -15.56
CA ILE A 17 0.30 14.10 -16.14
C ILE A 17 -0.66 13.60 -15.07
N CYS A 18 -1.97 13.68 -15.34
CA CYS A 18 -2.99 13.02 -14.53
C CYS A 18 -2.95 11.51 -14.83
N LEU A 19 -2.37 10.75 -13.92
CA LEU A 19 -2.41 9.30 -13.98
C LEU A 19 -3.82 8.85 -13.59
N GLU A 20 -4.58 8.29 -14.54
CA GLU A 20 -5.85 7.58 -14.30
C GLU A 20 -5.66 6.25 -13.54
N ALA A 21 -4.65 6.17 -12.68
CA ALA A 21 -4.44 5.02 -11.84
C ALA A 21 -5.39 5.09 -10.63
N ARG A 22 -6.17 4.03 -10.44
CA ARG A 22 -7.07 3.88 -9.30
C ARG A 22 -6.25 3.50 -8.06
N PHE A 23 -5.69 4.51 -7.40
CA PHE A 23 -4.95 4.33 -6.16
C PHE A 23 -5.92 4.08 -5.00
N ARG A 24 -5.97 2.83 -4.54
CA ARG A 24 -6.73 2.41 -3.37
C ARG A 24 -5.78 1.75 -2.38
N ILE A 25 -5.65 2.35 -1.21
CA ILE A 25 -4.95 1.73 -0.10
C ILE A 25 -5.87 0.66 0.48
N ASP A 26 -5.36 -0.56 0.62
CA ASP A 26 -6.12 -1.67 1.19
C ASP A 26 -6.48 -1.39 2.65
N LEU A 27 -5.48 -1.01 3.44
CA LEU A 27 -5.63 -0.73 4.86
C LEU A 27 -4.77 0.45 5.28
N ARG A 28 -5.40 1.37 6.01
CA ARG A 28 -4.72 2.47 6.69
C ARG A 28 -5.00 2.35 8.17
N ILE A 29 -3.94 2.21 8.97
CA ILE A 29 -4.06 2.08 10.43
C ILE A 29 -3.78 3.44 11.06
N GLY A 30 -4.86 4.09 11.53
CA GLY A 30 -4.81 5.44 12.07
C GLY A 30 -4.26 6.45 11.05
N LYS A 31 -3.36 7.32 11.50
CA LYS A 31 -2.66 8.32 10.66
C LYS A 31 -1.17 8.00 10.46
N CYS A 32 -0.74 6.76 10.75
CA CYS A 32 0.68 6.43 10.89
C CYS A 32 1.18 5.35 9.92
N ILE A 33 0.31 4.41 9.54
CA ILE A 33 0.74 3.19 8.82
C ILE A 33 -0.16 2.92 7.61
N VAL A 34 0.47 2.59 6.49
CA VAL A 34 -0.16 2.08 5.27
C VAL A 34 0.14 0.59 5.14
N VAL A 35 -0.85 -0.22 4.77
CA VAL A 35 -0.67 -1.65 4.52
C VAL A 35 -1.21 -2.00 3.13
N GLU A 36 -0.39 -2.69 2.35
CA GLU A 36 -0.70 -3.25 1.04
C GLU A 36 -0.73 -4.78 1.16
N LEU A 37 -1.81 -5.40 0.69
CA LEU A 37 -2.01 -6.85 0.76
C LEU A 37 -1.84 -7.48 -0.61
N LYS A 38 -1.20 -8.65 -0.66
CA LYS A 38 -1.07 -9.47 -1.87
C LYS A 38 -1.36 -10.94 -1.55
N ALA A 39 -1.74 -11.69 -2.56
CA ALA A 39 -1.88 -13.15 -2.53
C ALA A 39 -1.29 -13.72 -3.82
N VAL A 40 0.01 -13.51 -4.02
CA VAL A 40 0.72 -13.84 -5.25
C VAL A 40 1.89 -14.78 -4.96
N GLU A 41 2.24 -15.64 -5.90
CA GLU A 41 3.37 -16.58 -5.75
C GLU A 41 4.69 -15.86 -5.47
N THR A 42 4.99 -14.81 -6.24
CA THR A 42 6.22 -14.02 -6.08
C THR A 42 5.90 -12.54 -5.90
N ILE A 43 6.51 -11.92 -4.89
CA ILE A 43 6.51 -10.47 -4.75
C ILE A 43 7.52 -9.88 -5.73
N LEU A 44 7.01 -9.11 -6.70
CA LEU A 44 7.80 -8.38 -7.67
C LEU A 44 8.15 -6.97 -7.16
N PRO A 45 9.25 -6.35 -7.66
CA PRO A 45 9.65 -4.99 -7.27
C PRO A 45 8.53 -3.93 -7.44
N VAL A 46 7.66 -4.11 -8.44
CA VAL A 46 6.52 -3.22 -8.69
C VAL A 46 5.54 -3.15 -7.50
N HIS A 47 5.38 -4.24 -6.74
CA HIS A 47 4.51 -4.24 -5.55
C HIS A 47 5.08 -3.34 -4.43
N GLN A 48 6.40 -3.32 -4.28
CA GLN A 48 7.05 -2.42 -3.33
C GLN A 48 7.03 -0.97 -3.83
N ALA A 49 7.23 -0.75 -5.13
CA ALA A 49 7.12 0.58 -5.74
C ALA A 49 5.71 1.17 -5.54
N GLN A 50 4.65 0.34 -5.66
CA GLN A 50 3.28 0.73 -5.38
C GLN A 50 3.11 1.22 -3.93
N LEU A 51 3.60 0.46 -2.94
CA LEU A 51 3.55 0.86 -1.54
C LEU A 51 4.32 2.17 -1.28
N LEU A 52 5.50 2.34 -1.88
CA LEU A 52 6.28 3.59 -1.77
C LEU A 52 5.53 4.79 -2.34
N THR A 53 4.83 4.61 -3.47
CA THR A 53 3.96 5.64 -4.04
C THR A 53 2.86 6.03 -3.06
N TYR A 54 2.20 5.06 -2.40
CA TYR A 54 1.21 5.37 -1.38
C TYR A 54 1.79 6.14 -0.19
N LEU A 55 2.96 5.73 0.32
CA LEU A 55 3.63 6.42 1.41
C LEU A 55 3.91 7.90 1.06
N LYS A 56 4.47 8.16 -0.13
CA LYS A 56 4.74 9.51 -0.63
C LYS A 56 3.46 10.34 -0.77
N LEU A 57 2.44 9.81 -1.46
CA LEU A 57 1.19 10.54 -1.74
C LEU A 57 0.37 10.84 -0.49
N THR A 58 0.48 10.00 0.54
CA THR A 58 -0.30 10.16 1.78
C THR A 58 0.51 10.79 2.93
N GLY A 59 1.78 11.09 2.72
CA GLY A 59 2.68 11.65 3.74
C GLY A 59 3.02 10.70 4.89
N HIS A 60 2.79 9.39 4.74
CA HIS A 60 3.16 8.39 5.76
C HIS A 60 4.59 7.91 5.53
N ARG A 61 5.28 7.57 6.62
CA ARG A 61 6.68 7.09 6.56
C ARG A 61 6.83 5.57 6.70
N LEU A 62 5.81 4.89 7.21
CA LEU A 62 5.86 3.47 7.52
C LEU A 62 4.78 2.71 6.75
N GLY A 63 5.22 1.69 6.01
CA GLY A 63 4.34 0.78 5.28
C GLY A 63 4.64 -0.69 5.54
N PHE A 64 3.63 -1.54 5.35
CA PHE A 64 3.80 -2.99 5.29
C PHE A 64 3.25 -3.53 3.97
N LEU A 65 4.05 -4.36 3.30
CA LEU A 65 3.60 -5.20 2.20
C LEU A 65 3.44 -6.62 2.74
N ILE A 66 2.22 -7.15 2.73
CA ILE A 66 1.90 -8.47 3.30
C ILE A 66 1.45 -9.40 2.19
N ASN A 67 2.23 -10.45 1.92
CA ASN A 67 1.84 -11.54 1.03
C ASN A 67 1.22 -12.69 1.84
N PHE A 68 -0.02 -13.06 1.55
CA PHE A 68 -0.69 -14.19 2.19
C PHE A 68 -0.43 -15.53 1.51
N ASN A 69 0.14 -15.53 0.29
CA ASN A 69 0.50 -16.76 -0.41
C ASN A 69 1.85 -17.32 0.08
N VAL A 70 1.94 -17.62 1.38
CA VAL A 70 3.11 -18.21 2.04
C VAL A 70 2.65 -19.21 3.11
N PRO A 71 3.43 -20.27 3.41
CA PRO A 71 3.05 -21.24 4.43
C PRO A 71 2.94 -20.66 5.85
N LEU A 72 3.76 -19.65 6.17
CA LEU A 72 3.75 -18.96 7.45
C LEU A 72 3.73 -17.45 7.22
N ILE A 73 2.74 -16.77 7.79
CA ILE A 73 2.51 -15.33 7.55
C ILE A 73 3.72 -14.46 7.89
N LYS A 74 4.52 -14.85 8.90
CA LYS A 74 5.76 -14.14 9.26
C LYS A 74 6.74 -13.98 8.09
N GLY A 75 6.74 -14.92 7.14
CA GLY A 75 7.58 -14.86 5.93
C GLY A 75 7.00 -13.99 4.81
N GLY A 76 5.72 -13.63 4.90
CA GLY A 76 5.02 -12.80 3.93
C GLY A 76 5.05 -11.31 4.24
N ILE A 77 5.52 -10.90 5.42
CA ILE A 77 5.49 -9.51 5.88
C ILE A 77 6.81 -8.81 5.52
N ARG A 78 6.74 -7.72 4.77
CA ARG A 78 7.85 -6.82 4.49
C ARG A 78 7.55 -5.43 5.04
N ARG A 79 8.44 -4.94 5.90
CA ARG A 79 8.41 -3.56 6.42
C ARG A 79 9.14 -2.63 5.44
N VAL A 80 8.51 -1.51 5.11
CA VAL A 80 9.07 -0.49 4.22
C VAL A 80 9.04 0.86 4.95
N ILE A 81 10.16 1.59 4.89
CA ILE A 81 10.30 2.92 5.50
C ILE A 81 10.71 3.90 4.40
N LEU A 82 10.04 5.06 4.36
CA LEU A 82 10.36 6.20 3.49
C LEU A 82 11.34 7.17 4.15
#